data_AF-A0A833YAL0-F1
#
_entry.id   AF-A0A833YAL0-F1
#
_cell.length_a   1.000
_cell.length_b   1.000
_cell.length_c   1.000
_cell.angle_alpha   90.00
_cell.angle_beta   90.00
_cell.angle_gamma   90.00
#
_symmetry.space_group_name_H-M   'P 1'
#
loop_
_entity.id
_entity.type
_entity.pdbx_description
1 polymer ?
#
loop_
_entity_poly.entity_id
_entity_poly.type
_entity_poly.pdbx_seq_one_letter_code
_entity_poly.pdbx_strand_id
1 'polypeptide(L)'
;MKHKILSWNVRGLNKVEKRLRIRRLLREWKADIVCLQETKLKLISRRIIRSLWSNIYVDWVYLVSSGASGGVVIMWDRRVVEKVEEYIGRYMGYKVGETSLGVLGGISMWCASRVKVWEVED
;
A
#
# COMPACT_ATOMS: atom_id res chain seq x y z
N MET A 1 6.04 -14.97 13.16
CA MET A 1 6.84 -13.77 12.82
C MET A 1 5.93 -12.55 12.83
N LYS A 2 6.40 -11.39 13.28
CA LYS A 2 5.56 -10.18 13.35
C LYS A 2 5.81 -9.33 12.10
N HIS A 3 4.85 -9.32 11.18
CA HIS A 3 4.90 -8.48 9.99
C HIS A 3 4.70 -7.01 10.35
N LYS A 4 5.46 -6.11 9.72
CA LYS A 4 5.31 -4.65 9.86
C LYS A 4 4.44 -4.13 8.73
N ILE A 5 3.25 -3.66 9.08
CA ILE A 5 2.31 -3.05 8.15
C ILE A 5 2.37 -1.53 8.32
N LEU A 6 2.56 -0.84 7.21
CA LEU A 6 2.51 0.60 7.11
C LEU A 6 1.27 1.03 6.34
N SER A 7 0.51 1.97 6.89
CA SER A 7 -0.57 2.69 6.21
C SER A 7 -0.22 4.16 6.14
N TRP A 8 -0.27 4.76 4.95
CA TRP A 8 0.04 6.17 4.79
C TRP A 8 -0.87 6.83 3.76
N ASN A 9 -1.58 7.86 4.18
CA ASN A 9 -2.23 8.79 3.25
C ASN A 9 -1.21 9.76 2.65
N VAL A 10 -0.85 9.54 1.39
CA VAL A 10 0.19 10.32 0.70
C VAL A 10 -0.36 11.54 -0.04
N ARG A 11 -1.69 11.71 -0.15
CA ARG A 11 -2.36 12.86 -0.82
C ARG A 11 -1.77 13.24 -2.19
N GLY A 12 -1.29 12.27 -2.95
CA GLY A 12 -0.75 12.43 -4.30
C GLY A 12 0.68 11.92 -4.45
N LEU A 13 0.90 11.14 -5.50
CA LEU A 13 2.20 10.57 -5.88
C LEU A 13 2.72 11.13 -7.21
N ASN A 14 2.24 12.28 -7.70
CA ASN A 14 2.64 12.74 -9.04
C ASN A 14 4.07 13.30 -9.10
N LYS A 15 4.56 13.90 -8.00
CA LYS A 15 5.89 14.51 -7.91
C LYS A 15 6.99 13.47 -7.65
N VAL A 16 8.09 13.52 -8.41
CA VAL A 16 9.21 12.57 -8.30
C VAL A 16 9.93 12.72 -6.96
N GLU A 17 10.10 13.94 -6.48
CA GLU A 17 10.75 14.25 -5.20
C GLU A 17 9.99 13.59 -4.04
N LYS A 18 8.66 13.63 -4.08
CA LYS A 18 7.82 12.97 -3.07
C LYS A 18 7.99 11.45 -3.11
N ARG A 19 8.06 10.84 -4.30
CA ARG A 19 8.33 9.39 -4.44
C ARG A 19 9.70 9.01 -3.87
N LEU A 20 10.72 9.84 -4.07
CA LEU A 20 12.06 9.61 -3.50
C LEU A 20 12.05 9.70 -1.97
N ARG A 21 11.33 10.67 -1.40
CA ARG A 21 11.16 10.79 0.05
C ARG A 21 10.44 9.57 0.63
N ILE A 22 9.34 9.14 0.00
CA ILE A 22 8.61 7.93 0.39
C ILE A 22 9.55 6.72 0.34
N ARG A 23 10.31 6.54 -0.75
CA ARG A 23 11.27 5.44 -0.87
C ARG A 23 12.26 5.39 0.28
N ARG A 24 12.80 6.55 0.69
CA ARG A 24 13.74 6.63 1.82
C ARG A 24 13.08 6.17 3.12
N LEU A 25 11.86 6.65 3.39
CA LEU A 25 11.10 6.29 4.59
C LEU A 25 10.73 4.80 4.62
N LEU A 26 10.28 4.23 3.50
CA LEU A 26 9.97 2.81 3.40
C LEU A 26 11.20 1.93 3.69
N ARG A 27 12.39 2.35 3.23
CA ARG A 27 13.66 1.67 3.54
C ARG A 27 14.02 1.76 5.02
N GLU A 28 13.76 2.90 5.65
CA GLU A 28 14.09 3.15 7.05
C GLU A 28 13.18 2.35 7.99
N TRP A 29 11.88 2.33 7.72
CA TRP A 29 10.90 1.62 8.54
C TRP A 29 10.94 0.10 8.36
N LYS A 30 11.53 -0.39 7.25
CA LYS A 30 11.61 -1.82 6.91
C LYS A 30 10.24 -2.49 6.99
N ALA A 31 9.23 -1.85 6.37
CA ALA A 31 7.88 -2.39 6.33
C ALA A 31 7.82 -3.61 5.39
N ASP A 32 7.08 -4.65 5.80
CA ASP A 32 6.85 -5.85 4.99
C ASP A 32 5.67 -5.64 4.04
N ILE A 33 4.71 -4.82 4.46
CA ILE A 33 3.48 -4.48 3.73
C ILE A 33 3.30 -2.97 3.83
N VAL A 34 3.01 -2.34 2.69
CA VAL A 34 2.82 -0.89 2.57
C VAL A 34 1.50 -0.61 1.87
N CYS A 35 0.62 0.15 2.50
CA CYS A 35 -0.60 0.68 1.92
C CYS A 35 -0.47 2.21 1.79
N LEU A 36 -0.58 2.72 0.56
CA LEU A 36 -0.60 4.15 0.28
C LEU A 36 -2.00 4.56 -0.21
N GLN A 37 -2.59 5.53 0.47
CA GLN A 37 -3.92 6.08 0.16
C GLN A 37 -3.82 7.45 -0.51
N GLU A 38 -4.88 7.84 -1.21
CA GLU A 38 -4.95 9.07 -2.00
C GLU A 38 -3.77 9.25 -2.97
N THR A 39 -3.36 8.20 -3.66
CA THR A 39 -2.24 8.28 -4.63
C THR A 39 -2.45 9.31 -5.75
N LYS A 40 -3.72 9.63 -6.07
CA LYS A 40 -4.18 10.47 -7.18
C LYS A 40 -3.59 10.05 -8.54
N LEU A 41 -3.22 8.78 -8.68
CA LEU A 41 -2.69 8.21 -9.91
C LEU A 41 -3.81 7.49 -10.67
N LYS A 42 -3.94 7.81 -11.95
CA LYS A 42 -4.86 7.11 -12.87
C LYS A 42 -4.35 5.73 -13.27
N LEU A 43 -3.02 5.58 -13.35
CA LEU A 43 -2.36 4.34 -13.72
C LEU A 43 -1.11 4.15 -12.85
N ILE A 44 -0.98 2.97 -12.25
CA ILE A 44 0.20 2.59 -11.48
C ILE A 44 0.97 1.55 -12.28
N SER A 45 2.10 1.97 -12.85
CA SER A 45 3.00 1.09 -13.60
C SER A 45 4.10 0.53 -12.70
N ARG A 46 4.69 -0.60 -13.12
CA ARG A 46 5.84 -1.20 -12.44
C ARG A 46 7.01 -0.22 -12.27
N ARG A 47 7.16 0.77 -13.16
CA ARG A 47 8.17 1.84 -13.04
C ARG A 47 7.91 2.75 -11.83
N ILE A 48 6.63 3.08 -11.56
CA ILE A 48 6.24 3.85 -10.38
C ILE A 48 6.49 3.03 -9.12
N ILE A 49 6.08 1.76 -9.11
CA ILE A 49 6.29 0.87 -7.96
C ILE A 49 7.78 0.73 -7.64
N ARG A 50 8.63 0.47 -8.64
CA ARG A 50 10.09 0.43 -8.45
C ARG A 50 10.65 1.77 -7.98
N SER A 51 9.99 2.87 -8.33
CA SER A 51 10.40 4.20 -7.86
C SER A 51 10.01 4.47 -6.39
N LEU A 52 9.02 3.76 -5.86
CA LEU A 52 8.59 3.86 -4.45
C LEU A 52 9.32 2.82 -3.60
N TRP A 53 9.38 1.58 -4.08
CA TRP A 53 9.97 0.45 -3.40
C TRP A 53 11.00 -0.21 -4.31
N SER A 54 12.28 -0.02 -3.98
CA SER A 54 13.41 -0.53 -4.77
C SER A 54 13.65 -2.04 -4.55
N ASN A 55 12.59 -2.83 -4.44
CA ASN A 55 12.63 -4.28 -4.28
C ASN A 55 12.19 -4.96 -5.59
N ILE A 56 12.90 -6.02 -6.00
CA ILE A 56 12.58 -6.78 -7.23
C ILE A 56 11.44 -7.78 -7.02
N TYR A 57 11.24 -8.24 -5.78
CA TYR A 57 10.22 -9.21 -5.39
C TYR A 57 8.93 -8.55 -4.88
N VAL A 58 8.78 -7.24 -5.13
CA VAL A 58 7.58 -6.51 -4.75
C VAL A 58 6.41 -6.90 -5.66
N ASP A 59 5.32 -7.33 -5.06
CA ASP A 59 4.01 -7.35 -5.73
C ASP A 59 3.19 -6.16 -5.28
N TRP A 60 2.20 -5.81 -6.10
CA TRP A 60 1.31 -4.72 -5.77
C TRP A 60 -0.08 -4.94 -6.35
N VAL A 61 -1.05 -4.34 -5.68
CA VAL A 61 -2.42 -4.22 -6.16
C VAL A 61 -2.81 -2.76 -6.02
N TYR A 62 -3.64 -2.27 -6.93
CA TYR A 62 -4.11 -0.90 -6.85
C TYR A 62 -5.58 -0.77 -7.22
N LEU A 63 -6.24 0.16 -6.54
CA LEU A 63 -7.55 0.67 -6.88
C LEU A 63 -7.35 2.03 -7.57
N VAL A 64 -7.81 2.13 -8.82
CA VAL A 64 -7.76 3.39 -9.58
C VAL A 64 -8.58 4.46 -8.87
N SER A 65 -8.08 5.70 -8.92
CA SER A 65 -8.84 6.86 -8.48
C SER A 65 -10.07 7.05 -9.38
N SER A 66 -11.27 6.90 -8.82
CA SER A 66 -12.54 7.15 -9.52
C SER A 66 -13.22 8.39 -8.91
N GLY A 67 -13.30 9.48 -9.68
CA GLY A 67 -13.87 10.75 -9.21
C GLY A 67 -13.03 11.40 -8.10
N ALA A 68 -13.67 11.71 -6.96
CA ALA A 68 -13.04 12.36 -5.80
C ALA A 68 -12.20 11.39 -4.92
N SER A 69 -12.36 10.08 -5.11
CA SER A 69 -11.63 9.07 -4.32
C SER A 69 -10.20 8.93 -4.82
N GLY A 70 -9.21 9.25 -3.99
CA GLY A 70 -7.83 9.44 -4.42
C GLY A 70 -7.06 8.18 -4.83
N GLY A 71 -7.67 7.00 -4.97
CA GLY A 71 -6.99 5.77 -5.37
C GLY A 71 -6.05 5.21 -4.30
N VAL A 72 -5.90 3.89 -4.26
CA VAL A 72 -5.18 3.17 -3.21
C VAL A 72 -4.19 2.22 -3.86
N VAL A 73 -2.99 2.09 -3.29
CA VAL A 73 -2.02 1.07 -3.70
C VAL A 73 -1.51 0.33 -2.49
N ILE A 74 -1.48 -0.99 -2.58
CA ILE A 74 -0.91 -1.86 -1.58
C ILE A 74 0.25 -2.60 -2.23
N MET A 75 1.37 -2.67 -1.53
CA MET A 75 2.62 -3.29 -1.97
C MET A 75 3.14 -4.21 -0.88
N TRP A 76 3.80 -5.32 -1.25
CA TRP A 76 4.43 -6.23 -0.31
C TRP A 76 5.56 -7.03 -0.95
N ASP A 77 6.46 -7.58 -0.12
CA ASP A 77 7.47 -8.53 -0.57
C ASP A 77 6.87 -9.95 -0.65
N ARG A 78 6.81 -10.53 -1.85
CA ARG A 78 6.26 -11.88 -2.09
C ARG A 78 6.98 -12.99 -1.35
N ARG A 79 8.23 -12.76 -0.92
CA ARG A 79 9.02 -13.73 -0.16
C ARG A 79 8.60 -13.80 1.30
N VAL A 80 7.99 -12.72 1.79
CA VAL A 80 7.58 -12.58 3.20
C VAL A 80 6.07 -12.74 3.35
N VAL A 81 5.33 -12.37 2.30
CA VAL A 81 3.87 -12.26 2.31
C VAL A 81 3.30 -13.00 1.10
N GLU A 82 2.50 -14.01 1.39
CA GLU A 82 1.69 -14.71 0.39
C GLU A 82 0.31 -14.04 0.27
N LYS A 83 -0.08 -13.73 -0.98
CA LYS A 83 -1.42 -13.22 -1.29
C LYS A 83 -2.38 -14.41 -1.34
N VAL A 84 -3.36 -14.44 -0.43
CA VAL A 84 -4.34 -15.54 -0.39
C VAL A 84 -5.56 -15.22 -1.26
N GLU A 85 -6.16 -14.05 -1.06
CA GLU A 85 -7.34 -13.60 -1.82
C GLU A 85 -7.25 -12.10 -2.08
N GLU A 86 -7.81 -11.68 -3.21
CA GLU A 86 -7.90 -10.30 -3.65
C GLU A 86 -9.34 -9.99 -4.05
N TYR A 87 -9.88 -8.94 -3.47
CA TYR A 87 -11.20 -8.41 -3.84
C TYR A 87 -11.01 -6.99 -4.35
N ILE A 88 -11.22 -6.77 -5.66
CA ILE A 88 -11.17 -5.45 -6.30
C ILE A 88 -12.59 -5.04 -6.66
N GLY A 89 -13.07 -3.95 -6.07
CA GLY A 89 -14.39 -3.37 -6.35
C GLY A 89 -14.57 -2.02 -5.66
N ARG A 90 -15.72 -1.78 -5.03
CA ARG A 90 -15.89 -0.60 -4.14
C ARG A 90 -15.00 -0.65 -2.89
N TYR A 91 -14.42 -1.83 -2.63
CA TYR A 91 -13.56 -2.17 -1.51
C TYR A 91 -12.33 -2.87 -2.06
N MET A 92 -11.21 -2.72 -1.36
CA MET A 92 -9.98 -3.46 -1.66
C MET A 92 -9.61 -4.33 -0.47
N GLY A 93 -9.76 -5.64 -0.60
CA GLY A 93 -9.43 -6.61 0.45
C GLY A 93 -8.24 -7.48 0.06
N TYR A 94 -7.32 -7.70 0.98
CA TYR A 94 -6.17 -8.58 0.83
C TYR A 94 -5.91 -9.38 2.11
N LYS A 95 -5.73 -10.69 1.96
CA LYS A 95 -5.39 -11.59 3.06
C LYS A 95 -3.93 -12.04 2.96
N VAL A 96 -3.20 -11.85 4.05
CA VAL A 96 -1.79 -12.22 4.26
C VAL A 96 -1.70 -13.20 5.41
N GLY A 97 -1.57 -14.50 5.12
CA GLY A 97 -1.68 -15.54 6.14
C GLY A 97 -3.00 -15.44 6.91
N GLU A 98 -2.94 -15.30 8.24
CA GLU A 98 -4.13 -15.07 9.09
C GLU A 98 -4.58 -13.59 9.12
N THR A 99 -3.78 -12.67 8.59
CA THR A 99 -4.07 -11.23 8.62
C THR A 99 -4.94 -10.85 7.44
N SER A 100 -6.17 -10.38 7.70
CA SER A 100 -7.00 -9.76 6.66
C SER A 100 -6.87 -8.24 6.73
N LEU A 101 -6.55 -7.62 5.61
CA LEU A 101 -6.47 -6.17 5.46
C LEU A 101 -7.51 -5.74 4.43
N GLY A 102 -8.27 -4.70 4.73
CA GLY A 102 -9.32 -4.19 3.86
C GLY A 102 -9.29 -2.68 3.83
N VAL A 103 -9.58 -2.08 2.68
CA VAL A 103 -9.78 -0.64 2.55
C VAL A 103 -11.24 -0.38 2.24
N LEU A 104 -11.92 0.26 3.18
CA LEU A 104 -13.33 0.65 3.09
C LEU A 104 -13.44 2.07 2.54
N GLY A 105 -14.09 2.23 1.38
CA GLY A 105 -14.48 3.54 0.83
C GLY A 105 -13.32 4.50 0.52
N GLY A 106 -12.09 3.99 0.41
CA GLY A 106 -10.90 4.81 0.14
C GLY A 106 -10.37 5.63 1.32
N ILE A 107 -10.89 5.43 2.55
CA ILE A 107 -10.57 6.30 3.70
C ILE A 107 -10.04 5.51 4.92
N SER A 108 -10.46 4.26 5.15
CA SER A 108 -9.99 3.49 6.33
C SER A 108 -9.45 2.11 5.95
N MET A 109 -8.23 1.83 6.40
CA MET A 109 -7.63 0.50 6.30
C MET A 109 -7.95 -0.29 7.57
N TRP A 110 -8.75 -1.35 7.44
CA TRP A 110 -9.06 -2.28 8.51
C TRP A 110 -8.08 -3.45 8.47
N CYS A 111 -7.38 -3.69 9.57
CA CYS A 111 -6.59 -4.90 9.77
C CYS A 111 -7.31 -5.78 10.80
N ALA A 112 -7.80 -6.96 10.40
CA ALA A 112 -8.53 -7.88 11.27
C ALA A 112 -7.62 -8.68 12.23
N SER A 113 -6.37 -8.27 12.42
CA SER A 113 -5.39 -8.99 13.25
C SER A 113 -4.60 -8.05 14.15
N ARG A 114 -3.97 -8.58 15.21
CA ARG A 114 -3.12 -7.86 16.21
C ARG A 114 -1.83 -7.25 15.61
N VAL A 115 -1.82 -6.83 14.36
CA VAL A 115 -0.70 -6.14 13.75
C VAL A 115 -0.81 -4.66 14.07
N LYS A 116 0.29 -4.07 14.58
CA LYS A 116 0.37 -2.62 14.76
C LYS A 116 0.37 -1.97 13.38
N VAL A 117 -0.76 -1.40 12.99
CA VAL A 117 -0.85 -0.50 11.85
C VAL A 117 -0.21 0.80 12.29
N TRP A 118 0.86 1.20 11.60
CA TRP A 118 1.40 2.55 11.73
C TRP A 118 0.65 3.42 10.74
N GLU A 119 -0.20 4.31 11.24
CA GLU A 119 -0.80 5.38 10.45
C GLU A 119 0.12 6.58 10.51
N VAL A 120 0.60 6.99 9.35
CA VAL A 120 1.37 8.22 9.20
C VAL A 120 0.47 9.22 8.51
N GLU A 121 0.20 10.32 9.19
CA GLU A 121 -0.45 11.50 8.61
C GLU A 121 0.66 12.53 8.28
N ASP A 122 0.55 13.17 7.10
CA ASP A 122 1.43 14.25 6.62
C ASP A 122 0.86 15.61 7.07
#